data_AF-A0A352SPN3-F1
#
_entry.id   AF-A0A352SPN3-F1
#
_cell.length_a   1.000
_cell.length_b   1.000
_cell.length_c   1.000
_cell.angle_alpha   90.00
_cell.angle_beta   90.00
_cell.angle_gamma   90.00
#
_symmetry.space_group_name_H-M   'P 1'
#
loop_
_entity.id
_entity.type
_entity.pdbx_description
1 polymer ?
#
loop_
_entity_poly.entity_id
_entity_poly.type
_entity_poly.pdbx_seq_one_letter_code
_entity_poly.pdbx_strand_id
1 'polypeptide(L)'
;MAAVWQAASNAEILQPDGAGDAPASNIILDHPQFGDSAGEEGLFHCLNALNACGRSMLILSRTPVARMDWQLADLTSRMRAVNLVQLDGPDDALLRALLEKYFADRQLAVGPAVLDYIVARIERSFAAVQIIAAEMDRQSLAQQRSLTMPLAREIMDRFADGTLGRQPPLPQITDPA
;
A
#
# COMPACT_ATOMS: atom_id res chain seq x y z
N MET A 1 -2.81 4.05 -2.03
CA MET A 1 -2.83 5.52 -2.15
C MET A 1 -2.26 6.00 -3.47
N ALA A 2 -1.16 5.40 -3.98
CA ALA A 2 -0.67 5.64 -5.35
C ALA A 2 -1.79 5.66 -6.41
N ALA A 3 -2.57 4.57 -6.53
CA ALA A 3 -3.62 4.46 -7.55
C ALA A 3 -4.72 5.55 -7.46
N VAL A 4 -5.07 5.99 -6.24
CA VAL A 4 -6.09 7.04 -6.05
C VAL A 4 -5.56 8.40 -6.50
N TRP A 5 -4.31 8.71 -6.16
CA TRP A 5 -3.67 9.95 -6.61
C TRP A 5 -3.35 9.91 -8.11
N GLN A 6 -2.95 8.76 -8.64
CA GLN A 6 -2.69 8.55 -10.06
C GLN A 6 -3.93 8.87 -10.90
N ALA A 7 -5.08 8.31 -10.53
CA ALA A 7 -6.35 8.56 -11.20
C ALA A 7 -6.80 10.04 -11.08
N ALA A 8 -6.49 10.70 -9.97
CA ALA A 8 -6.87 12.09 -9.74
C ALA A 8 -5.94 13.12 -10.42
N SER A 9 -4.67 12.77 -10.66
CA SER A 9 -3.62 13.69 -11.11
C SER A 9 -3.04 13.34 -12.48
N ASN A 10 -3.54 12.28 -13.12
CA ASN A 10 -3.04 11.70 -14.37
C ASN A 10 -1.52 11.43 -14.30
N ALA A 11 -1.09 10.86 -13.18
CA ALA A 11 0.33 10.65 -12.90
C ALA A 11 0.90 9.39 -13.56
N GLU A 12 2.18 9.45 -13.90
CA GLU A 12 2.94 8.32 -14.42
C GLU A 12 3.87 7.75 -13.33
N ILE A 13 4.01 6.43 -13.28
CA ILE A 13 4.91 5.77 -12.32
C ILE A 13 6.31 5.77 -12.95
N LEU A 14 7.25 6.47 -12.32
CA LEU A 14 8.63 6.48 -12.78
C LEU A 14 9.43 5.39 -12.06
N GLN A 15 10.04 4.49 -12.83
CA GLN A 15 11.06 3.57 -12.33
C GLN A 15 12.38 4.35 -12.16
N PRO A 16 13.18 4.09 -11.11
CA PRO A 16 14.32 4.91 -10.70
C PRO A 16 15.47 4.99 -11.71
N ASP A 17 15.47 4.14 -12.74
CA ASP A 17 16.46 4.05 -13.82
C ASP A 17 16.12 4.90 -15.07
N GLY A 18 14.92 5.47 -15.15
CA GLY A 18 14.38 6.10 -16.35
C GLY A 18 14.33 7.63 -16.36
N ALA A 19 15.18 8.34 -15.63
CA ALA A 19 15.17 9.82 -15.62
C ALA A 19 15.80 10.42 -16.90
N GLY A 20 15.11 10.27 -18.04
CA GLY A 20 15.41 10.94 -19.31
C GLY A 20 14.26 11.84 -19.73
N ASP A 21 14.52 13.14 -19.79
CA ASP A 21 13.62 14.26 -20.12
C ASP A 21 12.47 14.60 -19.14
N ALA A 22 12.07 15.88 -19.18
CA ALA A 22 11.10 16.48 -18.29
C ALA A 22 9.73 15.79 -18.40
N PRO A 23 9.11 15.36 -17.28
CA PRO A 23 7.85 14.63 -17.34
C PRO A 23 6.71 15.51 -17.85
N ALA A 24 5.95 15.01 -18.82
CA ALA A 24 4.72 15.65 -19.31
C ALA A 24 3.50 15.45 -18.38
N SER A 25 3.72 14.86 -17.21
CA SER A 25 2.71 14.41 -16.24
C SER A 25 3.21 14.62 -14.80
N ASN A 26 2.30 14.51 -13.82
CA ASN A 26 2.73 14.36 -12.42
C ASN A 26 3.41 12.99 -12.26
N ILE A 27 4.33 12.85 -11.30
CA ILE A 27 5.08 11.60 -11.11
C ILE A 27 4.76 10.94 -9.78
N ILE A 28 4.63 9.60 -9.80
CA ILE A 28 4.72 8.76 -8.60
C ILE A 28 6.06 8.03 -8.61
N LEU A 29 6.82 8.19 -7.53
CA LEU A 29 8.02 7.42 -7.25
C LEU A 29 7.72 6.47 -6.09
N ASP A 30 7.62 5.18 -6.40
CA ASP A 30 7.30 4.15 -5.40
C ASP A 30 8.56 3.40 -4.97
N HIS A 31 8.83 3.38 -3.66
CA HIS A 31 9.97 2.73 -3.04
C HIS A 31 11.33 3.06 -3.68
N PRO A 32 11.75 4.34 -3.67
CA PRO A 32 13.04 4.72 -4.22
C PRO A 32 14.19 3.98 -3.54
N GLN A 33 15.01 3.33 -4.35
CA GLN A 33 16.28 2.70 -3.96
C GLN A 33 17.36 3.27 -4.86
N PHE A 34 18.12 4.23 -4.36
CA PHE A 34 19.25 4.80 -5.08
C PHE A 34 20.53 4.19 -4.50
N GLY A 35 21.23 3.43 -5.33
CA GLY A 35 22.47 2.74 -4.95
C GLY A 35 23.74 3.48 -5.40
N ASP A 36 23.60 4.49 -6.25
CA ASP A 36 24.69 5.25 -6.86
C ASP A 36 24.34 6.72 -7.10
N SER A 37 25.38 7.56 -7.27
CA SER A 37 25.22 9.00 -7.44
C SER A 37 24.51 9.38 -8.74
N ALA A 38 24.58 8.53 -9.78
CA ALA A 38 23.92 8.77 -11.06
C ALA A 38 22.38 8.73 -10.94
N GLY A 39 21.83 7.79 -10.15
CA GLY A 39 20.38 7.76 -9.87
C GLY A 39 19.91 8.99 -9.10
N GLU A 40 20.71 9.48 -8.14
CA GLU A 40 20.40 10.69 -7.39
C GLU A 40 20.41 11.96 -8.26
N GLU A 41 21.38 12.09 -9.17
CA GLU A 41 21.43 13.18 -10.16
C GLU A 41 20.20 13.17 -11.08
N GLY A 42 19.82 11.99 -11.57
CA GLY A 42 18.61 11.82 -12.38
C GLY A 42 17.34 12.28 -11.64
N LEU A 43 17.18 11.87 -10.38
CA LEU A 43 16.06 12.32 -9.55
C LEU A 43 16.08 13.84 -9.32
N PHE A 44 17.26 14.41 -9.07
CA PHE A 44 17.41 15.84 -8.90
C PHE A 44 16.99 16.62 -10.15
N HIS A 45 17.42 16.20 -11.33
CA HIS A 45 17.02 16.79 -12.60
C HIS A 45 15.51 16.66 -12.84
N CYS A 46 14.93 15.50 -12.53
CA CYS A 46 13.49 15.28 -12.63
C CYS A 46 12.69 16.23 -11.72
N LEU A 47 13.09 16.40 -10.46
CA LEU A 47 12.46 17.34 -9.53
C LEU A 47 12.55 18.80 -10.03
N ASN A 48 13.69 19.18 -10.60
CA ASN A 48 13.86 20.52 -11.16
C ASN A 48 12.95 20.73 -12.37
N ALA A 49 12.87 19.74 -13.27
CA ALA A 49 12.02 19.78 -14.44
C ALA A 49 10.53 19.87 -14.07
N LEU A 50 10.07 19.07 -13.09
CA LEU A 50 8.70 19.13 -12.59
C LEU A 50 8.36 20.50 -12.00
N ASN A 51 9.26 21.06 -11.18
CA ASN A 51 9.08 22.39 -10.61
C ASN A 51 9.00 23.47 -11.70
N ALA A 52 9.86 23.41 -12.72
CA ALA A 52 9.86 24.37 -13.83
C ALA A 52 8.55 24.32 -14.64
N CYS A 53 7.94 23.13 -14.75
CA CYS A 53 6.68 22.92 -15.45
C CYS A 53 5.43 23.03 -14.55
N GLY A 54 5.58 23.41 -13.27
CA GLY A 54 4.46 23.52 -12.33
C GLY A 54 3.79 22.19 -11.97
N ARG A 55 4.53 21.07 -12.05
CA ARG A 55 4.07 19.71 -11.78
C ARG A 55 4.54 19.21 -10.42
N SER A 56 3.94 18.12 -9.96
CA SER A 56 4.17 17.54 -8.64
C SER A 56 4.70 16.10 -8.71
N MET A 57 5.45 15.71 -7.69
CA MET A 57 5.91 14.35 -7.46
C MET A 57 5.36 13.83 -6.12
N LEU A 58 4.80 12.64 -6.13
CA LEU A 58 4.47 11.87 -4.93
C LEU A 58 5.54 10.79 -4.73
N ILE A 59 6.18 10.77 -3.56
CA ILE A 59 7.16 9.73 -3.21
C ILE A 59 6.58 8.85 -2.11
N LEU A 60 6.56 7.54 -2.35
CA LEU A 60 6.11 6.53 -1.39
C LEU A 60 7.31 5.76 -0.85
N SER A 61 7.45 5.72 0.47
CA SER A 61 8.57 5.05 1.11
C SER A 61 8.20 4.56 2.50
N ARG A 62 8.88 3.50 2.97
CA ARG A 62 8.75 3.00 4.35
C ARG A 62 9.54 3.87 5.35
N THR A 63 10.67 4.41 4.90
CA THR A 63 11.48 5.36 5.66
C THR A 63 11.18 6.76 5.15
N PRO A 64 10.99 7.77 6.01
CA PRO A 64 10.84 9.15 5.55
C PRO A 64 11.97 9.55 4.60
N VAL A 65 11.64 10.08 3.42
CA VAL A 65 12.64 10.43 2.40
C VAL A 65 13.69 11.42 2.92
N ALA A 66 13.32 12.33 3.82
CA ALA A 66 14.25 13.25 4.47
C ALA A 66 15.34 12.56 5.32
N ARG A 67 15.15 11.28 5.68
CA ARG A 67 16.06 10.47 6.51
C ARG A 67 16.78 9.38 5.73
N MET A 68 16.56 9.26 4.42
CA MET A 68 17.35 8.36 3.59
C MET A 68 18.78 8.88 3.45
N ASP A 69 19.70 7.96 3.17
CA ASP A 69 21.12 8.26 3.02
C ASP A 69 21.40 8.76 1.59
N TRP A 70 21.19 10.06 1.39
CA TRP A 70 21.45 10.74 0.13
C TRP A 70 22.91 11.21 0.08
N GLN A 71 23.60 10.91 -1.01
CA GLN A 71 24.98 11.34 -1.22
C GLN A 71 25.07 12.75 -1.81
N LEU A 72 24.10 13.13 -2.64
CA LEU A 72 24.02 14.42 -3.31
C LEU A 72 23.44 15.48 -2.36
N ALA A 73 24.26 16.45 -1.97
CA ALA A 73 23.90 17.49 -1.00
C ALA A 73 22.66 18.30 -1.44
N ASP A 74 22.57 18.65 -2.73
CA ASP A 74 21.44 19.41 -3.27
C ASP A 74 20.13 18.61 -3.19
N LEU A 75 20.18 17.31 -3.48
CA LEU A 75 19.04 16.42 -3.34
C LEU A 75 18.64 16.26 -1.87
N THR A 76 19.63 16.14 -0.97
CA THR A 76 19.38 16.05 0.48
C THR A 76 18.60 17.25 0.98
N SER A 77 18.99 18.47 0.58
CA SER A 77 18.28 19.69 0.96
C SER A 77 16.84 19.69 0.46
N ARG A 78 16.60 19.25 -0.79
CA ARG A 78 15.25 19.14 -1.35
C ARG A 78 14.41 18.10 -0.62
N MET A 79 14.97 16.93 -0.33
CA MET A 79 14.30 15.85 0.40
C MET A 79 13.92 16.23 1.82
N ARG A 80 14.65 17.15 2.46
CA ARG A 80 14.27 17.70 3.76
C ARG A 80 13.14 18.72 3.70
N ALA A 81 12.93 19.35 2.55
CA ALA A 81 11.90 20.36 2.33
C ALA A 81 10.57 19.79 1.80
N VAL A 82 10.52 18.50 1.45
CA VAL A 82 9.28 17.87 0.99
C VAL A 82 8.24 17.73 2.10
N ASN A 83 6.97 17.88 1.73
CA ASN A 83 5.87 17.64 2.66
C ASN A 83 5.78 16.14 3.00
N LEU A 84 5.99 15.81 4.27
CA LEU A 84 5.87 14.45 4.79
C LEU A 84 4.46 14.21 5.33
N VAL A 85 3.78 13.20 4.79
CA VAL A 85 2.55 12.65 5.38
C VAL A 85 2.87 11.23 5.81
N GLN A 86 2.73 10.96 7.11
CA GLN A 86 2.90 9.63 7.66
C GLN A 86 1.54 8.92 7.71
N LEU A 87 1.51 7.68 7.23
CA LEU A 87 0.36 6.79 7.38
C LEU A 87 0.65 5.86 8.54
N ASP A 88 -0.09 6.04 9.61
CA ASP A 88 -0.03 5.11 10.73
C ASP A 88 -0.79 3.82 10.40
N GLY A 89 -0.52 2.77 11.19
CA GLY A 89 -1.27 1.52 11.10
C GLY A 89 -2.77 1.74 11.35
N PRO A 90 -3.64 0.86 10.85
CA PRO A 90 -5.07 1.00 11.03
C PRO A 90 -5.45 0.84 12.51
N ASP A 91 -6.41 1.67 12.96
CA ASP A 91 -7.08 1.46 14.24
C ASP A 91 -8.21 0.42 14.12
N ASP A 92 -8.78 0.02 15.24
CA ASP A 92 -9.81 -1.03 15.28
C ASP A 92 -11.06 -0.64 14.48
N ALA A 93 -11.40 0.65 14.41
CA ALA A 93 -12.52 1.16 13.62
C ALA A 93 -12.26 1.02 12.11
N LEU A 94 -11.06 1.37 11.66
CA LEU A 94 -10.65 1.20 10.26
C LEU A 94 -10.54 -0.28 9.89
N LEU A 95 -9.97 -1.12 10.77
CA LEU A 95 -9.93 -2.58 10.56
C LEU A 95 -11.34 -3.16 10.35
N ARG A 96 -12.29 -2.76 11.20
CA ARG A 96 -13.69 -3.18 11.08
C ARG A 96 -14.29 -2.75 9.75
N ALA A 97 -14.15 -1.47 9.40
CA ALA A 97 -14.68 -0.92 8.15
C ALA A 97 -14.06 -1.59 6.90
N LEU A 98 -12.78 -1.94 6.94
CA LEU A 98 -12.11 -2.65 5.86
C LEU A 98 -12.63 -4.08 5.69
N LEU A 99 -12.80 -4.82 6.79
CA LEU A 99 -13.38 -6.16 6.76
C LEU A 99 -14.82 -6.13 6.24
N GLU A 100 -15.65 -5.20 6.74
CA GLU A 100 -17.02 -4.98 6.26
C GLU A 100 -17.04 -4.70 4.76
N LYS A 101 -16.22 -3.75 4.30
CA LYS A 101 -16.12 -3.41 2.88
C LYS A 101 -15.69 -4.62 2.05
N TYR A 102 -14.65 -5.35 2.48
CA TYR A 102 -14.12 -6.49 1.74
C TYR A 102 -15.18 -7.57 1.50
N PHE A 103 -15.98 -7.87 2.52
CA PHE A 103 -17.07 -8.84 2.42
C PHE A 103 -18.27 -8.29 1.64
N ALA A 104 -18.61 -7.01 1.81
CA ALA A 104 -19.68 -6.35 1.06
C ALA A 104 -19.40 -6.32 -0.44
N ASP A 105 -18.17 -5.99 -0.85
CA ASP A 105 -17.72 -5.99 -2.25
C ASP A 105 -17.87 -7.38 -2.91
N ARG A 106 -17.90 -8.45 -2.11
CA ARG A 106 -18.09 -9.84 -2.53
C ARG A 106 -19.49 -10.39 -2.24
N GLN A 107 -20.42 -9.55 -1.82
CA GLN A 107 -21.79 -9.94 -1.45
C GLN A 107 -21.85 -11.00 -0.32
N LEU A 108 -20.81 -11.08 0.51
CA LEU A 108 -20.76 -11.97 1.66
C LEU A 108 -21.34 -11.28 2.89
N ALA A 109 -22.42 -11.85 3.44
CA ALA A 109 -22.96 -11.38 4.70
C ALA A 109 -22.11 -11.88 5.88
N VAL A 110 -21.64 -10.95 6.70
CA VAL A 110 -20.92 -11.21 7.95
C VAL A 110 -21.72 -10.66 9.13
N GLY A 111 -21.85 -11.46 10.19
CA GLY A 111 -22.50 -11.02 11.42
C GLY A 111 -21.62 -10.04 12.21
N PRO A 112 -22.18 -8.99 12.86
CA PRO A 112 -21.41 -8.03 13.65
C PRO A 112 -20.51 -8.68 14.71
N ALA A 113 -21.01 -9.73 15.38
CA ALA A 113 -20.25 -10.46 16.37
C ALA A 113 -18.98 -11.13 15.80
N VAL A 114 -19.03 -11.58 14.54
CA VAL A 114 -17.88 -12.21 13.87
C VAL A 114 -16.81 -11.16 13.57
N LEU A 115 -17.22 -9.97 13.11
CA LEU A 115 -16.30 -8.85 12.89
C LEU A 115 -15.63 -8.41 14.20
N ASP A 116 -16.42 -8.23 15.26
CA ASP A 116 -15.89 -7.83 16.57
C ASP A 116 -14.91 -8.86 17.12
N TYR A 117 -15.20 -10.15 16.90
CA TYR A 117 -14.30 -11.24 17.29
C TYR A 117 -12.94 -11.16 16.59
N ILE A 118 -12.93 -10.91 15.28
CA ILE A 118 -11.71 -10.81 14.45
C ILE A 118 -10.92 -9.56 14.82
N VAL A 119 -11.58 -8.40 14.86
CA VAL A 119 -10.94 -7.11 15.14
C VAL A 119 -10.25 -7.11 16.51
N ALA A 120 -10.84 -7.77 17.52
CA ALA A 120 -10.24 -7.86 18.84
C ALA A 120 -8.97 -8.74 18.93
N ARG A 121 -8.64 -9.52 17.89
CA ARG A 121 -7.57 -10.53 17.90
C ARG A 121 -6.58 -10.43 16.75
N ILE A 122 -6.93 -9.70 15.70
CA ILE A 122 -6.07 -9.45 14.56
C ILE A 122 -4.93 -8.51 14.95
N GLU A 123 -3.75 -8.68 14.35
CA GLU A 123 -2.73 -7.64 14.41
C GLU A 123 -3.22 -6.38 13.68
N ARG A 124 -2.80 -5.21 14.17
CA ARG A 124 -3.20 -3.91 13.58
C ARG A 124 -2.43 -3.62 12.29
N SER A 125 -2.69 -4.43 11.26
CA SER A 125 -2.03 -4.35 9.94
C SER A 125 -3.03 -4.54 8.81
N PHE A 126 -2.85 -3.79 7.72
CA PHE A 126 -3.65 -3.96 6.49
C PHE A 126 -3.43 -5.34 5.86
N ALA A 127 -2.22 -5.89 6.00
CA ALA A 127 -1.88 -7.20 5.48
C ALA A 127 -2.69 -8.32 6.17
N ALA A 128 -2.82 -8.26 7.49
CA ALA A 128 -3.61 -9.23 8.24
C ALA A 128 -5.08 -9.22 7.82
N VAL A 129 -5.67 -8.03 7.62
CA VAL A 129 -7.05 -7.90 7.12
C VAL A 129 -7.20 -8.62 5.79
N GLN A 130 -6.28 -8.40 4.85
CA GLN A 130 -6.32 -9.05 3.55
C GLN A 130 -6.19 -10.58 3.65
N ILE A 131 -5.25 -11.07 4.47
CA ILE A 131 -5.03 -12.51 4.65
C ILE A 131 -6.29 -13.18 5.22
N ILE A 132 -6.82 -12.64 6.32
CA ILE A 132 -8.00 -13.21 6.99
C ILE A 132 -9.23 -13.12 6.10
N ALA A 133 -9.47 -11.97 5.47
CA ALA A 133 -10.64 -11.79 4.62
C ALA A 133 -10.59 -12.67 3.36
N ALA A 134 -9.41 -12.84 2.74
CA ALA A 134 -9.22 -13.73 1.60
C ALA A 134 -9.44 -15.20 1.98
N GLU A 135 -8.95 -15.64 3.14
CA GLU A 135 -9.17 -17.01 3.59
C GLU A 135 -10.63 -17.29 3.94
N MET A 136 -11.30 -16.33 4.60
CA MET A 136 -12.72 -16.40 4.92
C MET A 136 -13.58 -16.50 3.66
N ASP A 137 -13.28 -15.67 2.66
CA ASP A 137 -13.91 -15.71 1.33
C ASP A 137 -13.71 -17.07 0.65
N ARG A 138 -12.47 -17.55 0.59
CA ARG A 138 -12.13 -18.85 -0.02
C ARG A 138 -12.88 -20.02 0.62
N GLN A 139 -12.95 -20.06 1.95
CA GLN A 139 -13.65 -21.10 2.70
C GLN A 139 -15.18 -20.97 2.57
N SER A 140 -15.70 -19.75 2.55
CA SER A 140 -17.13 -19.48 2.34
C SER A 140 -17.60 -19.97 0.98
N LEU A 141 -16.83 -19.70 -0.08
CA LEU A 141 -17.09 -20.20 -1.43
C LEU A 141 -17.02 -21.73 -1.52
N ALA A 142 -16.00 -22.34 -0.93
CA ALA A 142 -15.82 -23.80 -0.96
C ALA A 142 -16.97 -24.55 -0.25
N GLN A 143 -17.56 -23.94 0.78
CA GLN A 143 -18.61 -24.56 1.59
C GLN A 143 -20.02 -24.03 1.26
N GLN A 144 -20.16 -23.03 0.37
CA GLN A 144 -21.41 -22.27 0.13
C GLN A 144 -22.08 -21.77 1.43
N ARG A 145 -21.27 -21.35 2.42
CA ARG A 145 -21.75 -20.98 3.75
C ARG A 145 -21.54 -19.50 4.04
N SER A 146 -22.47 -18.91 4.80
CA SER A 146 -22.30 -17.59 5.40
C SER A 146 -21.06 -17.52 6.30
N LEU A 147 -20.52 -16.32 6.50
CA LEU A 147 -19.38 -16.10 7.38
C LEU A 147 -19.81 -16.25 8.85
N THR A 148 -19.46 -17.39 9.44
CA THR A 148 -19.91 -17.79 10.79
C THR A 148 -18.78 -17.71 11.81
N MET A 149 -19.16 -17.67 13.09
CA MET A 149 -18.21 -17.65 14.21
C MET A 149 -17.26 -18.86 14.26
N PRO A 150 -17.69 -20.11 14.00
CA PRO A 150 -16.76 -21.24 13.97
C PRO A 150 -15.68 -21.11 12.90
N LEU A 151 -16.03 -20.63 11.70
CA LEU A 151 -15.08 -20.39 10.62
C LEU A 151 -14.06 -19.30 11.00
N ALA A 152 -14.55 -18.21 11.61
CA ALA A 152 -13.67 -17.14 12.08
C ALA A 152 -12.70 -17.63 13.16
N ARG A 153 -13.14 -18.49 14.09
CA ARG A 153 -12.24 -19.10 15.09
C ARG A 153 -11.15 -19.94 14.44
N GLU A 154 -11.52 -20.85 13.54
CA GLU A 154 -10.56 -21.72 12.84
C GLU A 154 -9.49 -20.90 12.09
N ILE A 155 -9.91 -19.85 11.39
CA ILE A 155 -8.99 -19.00 10.62
C ILE A 155 -8.11 -18.17 11.56
N MET A 156 -8.67 -17.63 12.65
CA MET A 156 -7.88 -16.87 13.61
C MET A 156 -6.86 -17.75 14.36
N ASP A 157 -7.20 -18.99 14.68
CA ASP A 157 -6.27 -19.94 15.30
C ASP A 157 -5.11 -20.25 14.34
N ARG A 158 -5.42 -20.54 13.07
CA ARG A 158 -4.42 -20.75 12.02
C ARG A 158 -3.55 -19.51 11.77
N PHE A 159 -4.11 -18.32 11.93
CA PHE A 159 -3.40 -17.05 11.78
C PHE A 159 -2.42 -16.84 12.95
N ALA A 160 -2.88 -17.08 14.18
CA ALA A 160 -2.05 -16.98 15.39
C ALA A 160 -0.87 -17.97 15.37
N ASP A 161 -1.09 -19.20 14.86
CA ASP A 161 -0.06 -20.22 14.74
C ASP A 161 0.89 -20.00 13.53
N GLY A 162 0.70 -18.91 12.77
CA GLY A 162 1.55 -18.53 11.64
C GLY A 162 1.34 -19.36 10.36
N THR A 163 0.39 -20.29 10.35
CA THR A 163 0.12 -21.18 9.21
C THR A 163 -0.50 -20.46 8.01
N LEU A 164 -1.15 -19.31 8.24
CA LEU A 164 -1.73 -18.44 7.21
C LEU A 164 -0.73 -17.40 6.65
N GLY A 165 0.33 -17.04 7.38
CA GLY A 165 1.26 -15.96 7.01
C GLY A 165 2.29 -16.29 5.92
N ARG A 166 2.32 -17.53 5.40
CA ARG A 166 3.23 -17.97 4.32
C ARG A 166 2.65 -17.86 2.91
N GLN A 167 1.73 -16.92 2.67
CA GLN A 167 1.14 -16.75 1.34
C GLN A 167 2.09 -15.92 0.44
N PRO A 168 2.34 -16.34 -0.82
CA PRO A 168 3.24 -15.65 -1.75
C PRO A 168 2.77 -14.21 -2.03
N PRO A 169 3.68 -13.33 -2.52
CA PRO A 169 3.39 -11.92 -2.75
C PRO A 169 2.11 -11.73 -3.57
N LEU A 170 1.35 -10.68 -3.23
CA LEU A 170 0.11 -10.28 -3.89
C LEU A 170 0.29 -10.32 -5.42
N PRO A 171 -0.68 -10.86 -6.19
CA PRO A 171 -0.67 -10.71 -7.63
C PRO A 171 -0.64 -9.21 -7.94
N GLN A 172 0.38 -8.81 -8.72
CA GLN A 172 0.48 -7.47 -9.27
C GLN A 172 -0.81 -7.20 -10.03
N ILE A 173 -1.42 -6.02 -9.79
CA ILE A 173 -2.51 -5.53 -10.63
C ILE A 173 -1.88 -5.26 -11.99
N THR A 174 -1.90 -6.25 -12.88
CA THR A 174 -1.68 -6.03 -14.30
C THR A 174 -2.93 -5.34 -14.84
N ASP A 175 -2.74 -4.14 -15.38
CA ASP A 175 -3.77 -3.40 -16.09
C ASP A 175 -4.42 -4.27 -17.19
N PRO A 176 -5.73 -4.12 -17.43
CA PRO A 176 -6.38 -4.78 -18.55
C PRO A 176 -5.86 -4.17 -19.87
N ALA A 177 -5.50 -5.06 -20.79
CA ALA A 177 -5.12 -4.74 -22.18
C ALA A 177 -6.27 -4.17 -23.01
#